data_AF-V9IA93-F1
#
_entry.id   AF-V9IA93-F1
#
_cell.length_a   1.000
_cell.length_b   1.000
_cell.length_c   1.000
_cell.angle_alpha   90.00
_cell.angle_beta   90.00
_cell.angle_gamma   90.00
#
_symmetry.space_group_name_H-M   'P 1'
#
loop_
_entity.id
_entity.type
_entity.pdbx_description
1 polymer ?
#
loop_
_entity_poly.entity_id
_entity_poly.type
_entity_poly.pdbx_seq_one_letter_code
_entity_poly.pdbx_strand_id
1 'polypeptide(L)'
;MTSWLLLVVCLGIACQGITGATVRENSSRNLANSMNVIHEWKYLDYDFGSDEKRQAAIQSGEYDHTKNYPFDVDRWHDMTFVTVLRYKGVPSSLNVISKKIGNGGPLLQPYPDWSWANYKDCSGIVSAYKIAIDKFDRLWVLDSGIINNTQPMCSPKLHVFDLNTSQQIKQVMMPHDIAINATTGKGGLENLVVQAMDPMNTLVYMADNKGDALIVYQNSDDSFHRLTSNTFDYDPKYIKMMAAGESFTLQDGIFGMALSPMTNNLYYSPLASRSLYYINTKPFMKSQYGTNNVQHEGVQDIFNTQSIAKIMSKNGVLFFGLMNNSAIGCWNEHQPLQRQNMDMVAQNEETLQTVVAMKMMHLPQSNRMNRMHRMNSMNRMDRMDRMDRMDRMDRMDRMDRMDRMDRMDRMDRMDRMDRMDIMDRTNKMDRMDRMDIMDKTNKMDRMDSMIRIDKMDRMDRMHRIDIMNRMDRMDRMDTRIDTRMDRMDRMDKMDKINKMHRMGRMDRMDRMNRMNRQMNEYMMALSMKLQKFINNDYNFNEVNFRILAANVNDLIMNTRCANSNNQNDNQNKHNN
;
A
#
# COMPACT_ATOMS: atom_id res chain seq x y z
N MET A 1 10.03 59.90 -57.62
CA MET A 1 10.15 59.28 -56.29
C MET A 1 9.84 60.36 -55.27
N THR A 2 8.63 60.49 -54.70
CA THR A 2 7.87 59.58 -53.82
C THR A 2 8.42 59.49 -52.39
N SER A 3 7.92 60.36 -51.51
CA SER A 3 7.72 60.08 -50.08
C SER A 3 6.46 60.83 -49.62
N TRP A 4 5.63 60.18 -48.81
CA TRP A 4 4.28 60.60 -48.40
C TRP A 4 3.94 59.92 -47.05
N LEU A 5 2.98 60.47 -46.30
CA LEU A 5 2.33 59.89 -45.11
C LEU A 5 3.21 59.70 -43.85
N LEU A 6 2.65 59.67 -42.63
CA LEU A 6 1.63 60.54 -42.02
C LEU A 6 1.77 60.46 -40.48
N LEU A 7 0.93 61.20 -39.74
CA LEU A 7 0.89 61.24 -38.26
C LEU A 7 -0.30 60.43 -37.70
N VAL A 8 -0.38 60.30 -36.36
CA VAL A 8 -1.47 59.68 -35.55
C VAL A 8 -1.60 58.14 -35.75
N VAL A 9 -1.81 57.24 -34.78
CA VAL A 9 -2.50 57.28 -33.46
C VAL A 9 -1.78 56.42 -32.41
N CYS A 10 -1.88 56.78 -31.13
CA CYS A 10 -1.33 56.00 -30.00
C CYS A 10 -2.25 54.84 -29.55
N LEU A 11 -1.64 53.72 -29.13
CA LEU A 11 -2.26 52.78 -28.18
C LEU A 11 -1.17 52.19 -27.28
N GLY A 12 -1.21 52.55 -25.99
CA GLY A 12 -0.21 52.10 -25.01
C GLY A 12 -0.63 50.81 -24.32
N ILE A 13 0.26 49.80 -24.34
CA ILE A 13 0.13 48.61 -23.48
C ILE A 13 1.28 48.64 -22.46
N ALA A 14 0.96 49.03 -21.23
CA ALA A 14 1.88 48.91 -20.12
C ALA A 14 1.97 47.43 -19.71
N CYS A 15 3.15 46.82 -19.89
CA CYS A 15 3.40 45.46 -19.41
C CYS A 15 3.50 45.43 -17.88
N GLN A 16 2.36 45.35 -17.19
CA GLN A 16 2.34 44.95 -15.79
C GLN A 16 2.66 43.46 -15.71
N GLY A 17 3.83 43.15 -15.13
CA GLY A 17 4.32 41.78 -15.04
C GLY A 17 3.38 40.91 -14.21
N ILE A 18 2.95 39.79 -14.78
CA ILE A 18 2.25 38.74 -14.03
C ILE A 18 3.23 38.21 -12.97
N THR A 19 2.93 38.47 -11.70
CA THR A 19 3.66 37.89 -10.57
C THR A 19 3.35 36.40 -10.48
N GLY A 20 4.06 35.61 -11.28
CA GLY A 20 4.08 34.17 -11.13
C GLY A 20 4.47 33.81 -9.69
N ALA A 21 3.77 32.84 -9.10
CA ALA A 21 4.06 32.38 -7.75
C ALA A 21 5.54 32.00 -7.66
N THR A 22 6.28 32.65 -6.76
CA THR A 22 7.74 32.52 -6.69
C THR A 22 8.13 31.10 -6.27
N VAL A 23 8.52 30.29 -7.24
CA VAL A 23 9.22 29.03 -7.02
C VAL A 23 10.48 29.36 -6.24
N ARG A 24 10.47 29.06 -4.95
CA ARG A 24 11.61 29.32 -4.08
C ARG A 24 12.68 28.28 -4.40
N GLU A 25 13.69 28.67 -5.18
CA GLU A 25 14.91 27.89 -5.45
C GLU A 25 15.75 27.73 -4.16
N ASN A 26 15.21 27.03 -3.18
CA ASN A 26 15.83 26.83 -1.87
C ASN A 26 15.47 25.48 -1.23
N SER A 27 15.26 24.46 -2.08
CA SER A 27 15.72 23.12 -1.75
C SER A 27 16.15 22.42 -3.04
N SER A 28 17.37 21.88 -3.08
CA SER A 28 17.88 21.05 -4.19
C SER A 28 17.31 19.62 -4.09
N ARG A 29 15.97 19.52 -3.96
CA ARG A 29 15.28 18.27 -3.63
C ARG A 29 15.09 17.43 -4.89
N ASN A 30 15.68 16.24 -4.90
CA ASN A 30 15.60 15.32 -6.03
C ASN A 30 14.22 14.62 -6.11
N LEU A 31 13.22 15.34 -6.61
CA LEU A 31 11.85 14.84 -6.80
C LEU A 31 11.78 13.62 -7.74
N ALA A 32 12.73 13.49 -8.67
CA ALA A 32 12.79 12.38 -9.63
C ALA A 32 13.14 11.03 -8.99
N ASN A 33 13.91 11.03 -7.90
CA ASN A 33 14.32 9.85 -7.14
C ASN A 33 13.58 9.67 -5.81
N SER A 34 12.49 10.41 -5.58
CA SER A 34 11.73 10.36 -4.32
C SER A 34 10.85 9.11 -4.17
N MET A 35 10.60 8.38 -5.27
CA MET A 35 9.87 7.10 -5.29
C MET A 35 10.77 5.99 -5.83
N ASN A 36 10.89 4.88 -5.10
CA ASN A 36 11.63 3.71 -5.55
C ASN A 36 10.68 2.80 -6.34
N VAL A 37 11.08 2.37 -7.53
CA VAL A 37 10.41 1.28 -8.24
C VAL A 37 10.58 -0.02 -7.45
N ILE A 38 9.51 -0.82 -7.35
CA ILE A 38 9.52 -2.19 -6.78
C ILE A 38 9.34 -3.22 -7.89
N HIS A 39 8.40 -3.00 -8.81
CA HIS A 39 8.10 -3.90 -9.92
C HIS A 39 7.84 -3.10 -11.21
N GLU A 40 8.26 -3.63 -12.34
CA GLU A 40 8.02 -3.07 -13.67
C GLU A 40 7.47 -4.14 -14.62
N TRP A 41 6.65 -3.72 -15.58
CA TRP A 41 6.18 -4.55 -16.68
C TRP A 41 6.19 -3.80 -18.01
N LYS A 42 6.55 -4.52 -19.06
CA LYS A 42 6.28 -4.15 -20.45
C LYS A 42 4.87 -4.50 -20.88
N TYR A 43 4.43 -5.68 -20.45
CA TYR A 43 3.09 -6.24 -20.56
C TYR A 43 2.86 -7.19 -19.38
N LEU A 44 1.60 -7.41 -19.00
CA LEU A 44 1.25 -8.40 -17.98
C LEU A 44 1.19 -9.80 -18.60
N ASP A 45 1.64 -10.79 -17.85
CA ASP A 45 1.70 -12.20 -18.24
C ASP A 45 1.43 -13.07 -17.00
N TYR A 46 1.02 -14.33 -17.17
CA TYR A 46 0.44 -15.14 -16.10
C TYR A 46 1.16 -16.48 -15.91
N ASP A 47 1.16 -17.00 -14.67
CA ASP A 47 1.66 -18.34 -14.36
C ASP A 47 0.60 -19.40 -14.66
N PHE A 48 0.52 -19.81 -15.93
CA PHE A 48 -0.30 -20.95 -16.38
C PHE A 48 0.23 -22.32 -15.91
N GLY A 49 1.33 -22.36 -15.16
CA GLY A 49 1.98 -23.58 -14.66
C GLY A 49 2.94 -24.24 -15.66
N SER A 50 2.64 -24.21 -16.96
CA SER A 50 3.53 -24.67 -18.04
C SER A 50 3.34 -23.88 -19.34
N ASP A 51 4.34 -23.91 -20.23
CA ASP A 51 4.29 -23.17 -21.49
C ASP A 51 3.25 -23.72 -22.47
N GLU A 52 2.96 -25.02 -22.47
CA GLU A 52 1.92 -25.59 -23.33
C GLU A 52 0.54 -25.03 -22.96
N LYS A 53 0.26 -24.86 -21.67
CA LYS A 53 -0.97 -24.21 -21.18
C LYS A 53 -1.02 -22.73 -21.55
N ARG A 54 0.11 -22.03 -21.46
CA ARG A 54 0.22 -20.63 -21.89
C ARG A 54 -0.03 -20.47 -23.39
N GLN A 55 0.53 -21.36 -24.22
CA GLN A 55 0.29 -21.35 -25.68
C GLN A 55 -1.16 -21.74 -26.01
N ALA A 56 -1.76 -22.70 -25.30
CA ALA A 56 -3.17 -23.04 -25.47
C ALA A 56 -4.09 -21.85 -25.14
N ALA A 57 -3.82 -21.11 -24.06
CA ALA A 57 -4.58 -19.90 -23.69
C ALA A 57 -4.43 -18.75 -24.71
N ILE A 58 -3.28 -18.65 -25.39
CA ILE A 58 -3.08 -17.71 -26.50
C ILE A 58 -3.89 -18.17 -27.73
N GLN A 59 -3.83 -19.46 -28.07
CA GLN A 59 -4.55 -20.03 -29.22
C GLN A 59 -6.08 -20.02 -29.04
N SER A 60 -6.59 -20.15 -27.81
CA SER A 60 -8.02 -20.00 -27.49
C SER A 60 -8.49 -18.54 -27.47
N GLY A 61 -7.57 -17.57 -27.43
CA GLY A 61 -7.86 -16.16 -27.25
C GLY A 61 -8.31 -15.79 -25.83
N GLU A 62 -8.05 -16.65 -24.85
CA GLU A 62 -8.26 -16.37 -23.42
C GLU A 62 -7.14 -15.50 -22.85
N TYR A 63 -5.96 -15.50 -23.47
CA TYR A 63 -4.85 -14.61 -23.17
C TYR A 63 -4.35 -13.83 -24.40
N ASP A 64 -4.45 -12.51 -24.34
CA ASP A 64 -3.81 -11.56 -25.25
C ASP A 64 -3.09 -10.49 -24.41
N HIS A 65 -1.76 -10.55 -24.35
CA HIS A 65 -0.92 -9.60 -23.61
C HIS A 65 -1.21 -8.12 -23.95
N THR A 66 -1.71 -7.82 -25.15
CA THR A 66 -2.05 -6.46 -25.60
C THR A 66 -3.37 -5.92 -25.03
N LYS A 67 -4.06 -6.69 -24.18
CA LYS A 67 -5.38 -6.36 -23.60
C LYS A 67 -5.38 -6.33 -22.07
N ASN A 68 -4.23 -6.56 -21.45
CA ASN A 68 -4.11 -6.69 -19.99
C ASN A 68 -3.61 -5.38 -19.36
N TYR A 69 -4.52 -4.65 -18.71
CA TYR A 69 -4.27 -3.33 -18.13
C TYR A 69 -4.50 -3.35 -16.61
N PRO A 70 -3.49 -3.06 -15.78
CA PRO A 70 -3.63 -3.04 -14.33
C PRO A 70 -4.36 -1.77 -13.86
N PHE A 71 -5.24 -1.84 -12.86
CA PHE A 71 -6.02 -0.68 -12.40
C PHE A 71 -5.89 -0.34 -10.91
N ASP A 72 -5.57 -1.32 -10.08
CA ASP A 72 -5.31 -1.15 -8.66
C ASP A 72 -4.26 -2.15 -8.16
N VAL A 73 -3.60 -1.78 -7.07
CA VAL A 73 -2.63 -2.63 -6.38
C VAL A 73 -2.78 -2.45 -4.89
N ASP A 74 -2.67 -3.53 -4.11
CA ASP A 74 -2.64 -3.46 -2.65
C ASP A 74 -1.67 -4.52 -2.10
N ARG A 75 -1.25 -4.42 -0.83
CA ARG A 75 -0.23 -5.32 -0.28
C ARG A 75 -0.55 -5.79 1.13
N TRP A 76 -0.61 -7.10 1.30
CA TRP A 76 -0.68 -7.77 2.59
C TRP A 76 0.51 -8.69 2.81
N HIS A 77 1.29 -8.41 3.84
CA HIS A 77 2.54 -9.11 4.18
C HIS A 77 3.51 -9.26 2.99
N ASP A 78 3.50 -10.43 2.34
CA ASP A 78 4.32 -10.77 1.17
C ASP A 78 3.53 -10.92 -0.14
N MET A 79 2.20 -10.87 -0.10
CA MET A 79 1.34 -10.80 -1.27
C MET A 79 1.17 -9.33 -1.70
N THR A 80 1.61 -9.01 -2.93
CA THR A 80 1.16 -7.80 -3.65
C THR A 80 0.05 -8.23 -4.61
N PHE A 81 -1.14 -7.67 -4.43
CA PHE A 81 -2.28 -7.84 -5.31
C PHE A 81 -2.20 -6.88 -6.50
N VAL A 82 -2.71 -7.32 -7.65
CA VAL A 82 -2.86 -6.52 -8.88
C VAL A 82 -4.23 -6.83 -9.48
N THR A 83 -5.07 -5.80 -9.64
CA THR A 83 -6.33 -5.92 -10.40
C THR A 83 -6.08 -5.61 -11.88
N VAL A 84 -6.75 -6.33 -12.78
CA VAL A 84 -6.64 -6.18 -14.23
C VAL A 84 -8.03 -6.04 -14.83
N LEU A 85 -8.26 -4.98 -15.62
CA LEU A 85 -9.56 -4.71 -16.23
C LEU A 85 -9.97 -5.81 -17.21
N ARG A 86 -11.21 -6.30 -17.15
CA ARG A 86 -11.65 -7.44 -17.99
C ARG A 86 -11.92 -7.03 -19.44
N TYR A 87 -10.92 -7.19 -20.29
CA TYR A 87 -11.07 -7.24 -21.75
C TYR A 87 -11.09 -8.70 -22.24
N LYS A 88 -11.52 -8.93 -23.49
CA LYS A 88 -11.25 -10.20 -24.17
C LYS A 88 -9.73 -10.42 -24.25
N GLY A 89 -9.24 -11.59 -23.84
CA GLY A 89 -7.81 -11.87 -23.69
C GLY A 89 -7.22 -11.55 -22.31
N VAL A 90 -8.05 -11.27 -21.30
CA VAL A 90 -7.64 -11.16 -19.89
C VAL A 90 -8.07 -12.43 -19.13
N PRO A 91 -7.13 -13.33 -18.75
CA PRO A 91 -7.45 -14.59 -18.10
C PRO A 91 -8.09 -14.43 -16.73
N SER A 92 -7.53 -13.57 -15.87
CA SER A 92 -8.01 -13.33 -14.50
C SER A 92 -7.93 -11.86 -14.14
N SER A 93 -8.97 -11.34 -13.49
CA SER A 93 -9.05 -9.93 -13.10
C SER A 93 -8.46 -9.65 -11.71
N LEU A 94 -8.50 -10.60 -10.76
CA LEU A 94 -7.85 -10.47 -9.45
C LEU A 94 -6.66 -11.42 -9.36
N ASN A 95 -5.48 -10.87 -9.07
CA ASN A 95 -4.22 -11.61 -9.10
C ASN A 95 -3.29 -11.19 -7.96
N VAL A 96 -2.31 -12.04 -7.66
CA VAL A 96 -1.10 -11.71 -6.88
C VAL A 96 0.15 -11.83 -7.75
N ILE A 97 1.18 -11.07 -7.43
CA ILE A 97 2.50 -11.18 -8.07
C ILE A 97 3.18 -12.48 -7.60
N SER A 98 3.49 -13.37 -8.54
CA SER A 98 4.19 -14.62 -8.26
C SER A 98 5.70 -14.43 -8.09
N LYS A 99 6.41 -15.52 -7.77
CA LYS A 99 7.89 -15.54 -7.72
C LYS A 99 8.55 -15.75 -9.09
N LYS A 100 7.79 -16.02 -10.15
CA LYS A 100 8.31 -16.23 -11.50
C LYS A 100 8.41 -14.90 -12.25
N ILE A 101 9.38 -14.79 -13.15
CA ILE A 101 9.59 -13.62 -14.01
C ILE A 101 9.59 -14.12 -15.46
N GLY A 102 8.79 -13.48 -16.31
CA GLY A 102 8.79 -13.69 -17.76
C GLY A 102 9.34 -12.48 -18.51
N ASN A 103 9.38 -12.57 -19.83
CA ASN A 103 9.94 -11.53 -20.71
C ASN A 103 9.24 -10.16 -20.58
N GLY A 104 7.98 -10.13 -20.13
CA GLY A 104 7.21 -8.93 -19.86
C GLY A 104 7.42 -8.33 -18.46
N GLY A 105 7.90 -9.10 -17.48
CA GLY A 105 7.97 -8.73 -16.06
C GLY A 105 7.59 -9.89 -15.13
N PRO A 106 7.40 -9.65 -13.81
CA PRO A 106 6.91 -10.64 -12.86
C PRO A 106 5.56 -11.26 -13.28
N LEU A 107 5.43 -12.58 -13.26
CA LEU A 107 4.18 -13.25 -13.68
C LEU A 107 3.09 -13.11 -12.61
N LEU A 108 1.85 -12.88 -13.06
CA LEU A 108 0.65 -12.84 -12.21
C LEU A 108 0.09 -14.25 -11.98
N GLN A 109 -0.40 -14.50 -10.77
CA GLN A 109 -1.15 -15.71 -10.42
C GLN A 109 -2.57 -15.32 -9.98
N PRO A 110 -3.64 -15.93 -10.52
CA PRO A 110 -5.00 -15.66 -10.06
C PRO A 110 -5.18 -15.91 -8.56
N TYR A 111 -6.00 -15.09 -7.91
CA TYR A 111 -6.28 -15.18 -6.48
C TYR A 111 -7.78 -15.33 -6.20
N PRO A 112 -8.20 -16.21 -5.26
CA PRO A 112 -7.38 -17.25 -4.59
C PRO A 112 -6.73 -18.28 -5.53
N ASP A 113 -7.43 -18.65 -6.61
CA ASP A 113 -6.97 -19.61 -7.61
C ASP A 113 -7.73 -19.46 -8.95
N TRP A 114 -7.47 -20.35 -9.91
CA TRP A 114 -8.05 -20.32 -11.26
C TRP A 114 -9.58 -20.48 -11.33
N SER A 115 -10.25 -21.04 -10.31
CA SER A 115 -11.73 -21.10 -10.26
C SER A 115 -12.36 -19.71 -10.27
N TRP A 116 -11.73 -18.74 -9.59
CA TRP A 116 -12.17 -17.35 -9.50
C TRP A 116 -11.98 -16.54 -10.78
N ALA A 117 -11.16 -17.06 -11.71
CA ALA A 117 -10.95 -16.46 -13.02
C ALA A 117 -12.15 -16.67 -13.97
N ASN A 118 -12.97 -17.70 -13.74
CA ASN A 118 -14.18 -17.98 -14.52
C ASN A 118 -15.27 -16.93 -14.25
N TYR A 119 -15.58 -16.14 -15.27
CA TYR A 119 -16.59 -15.09 -15.24
C TYR A 119 -17.78 -15.37 -16.18
N LYS A 120 -17.71 -16.43 -17.00
CA LYS A 120 -18.65 -16.67 -18.12
C LYS A 120 -20.08 -17.00 -17.67
N ASP A 121 -20.21 -17.52 -16.45
CA ASP A 121 -21.46 -17.89 -15.76
C ASP A 121 -21.80 -16.91 -14.60
N CYS A 122 -21.10 -15.77 -14.53
CA CYS A 122 -21.18 -14.81 -13.42
C CYS A 122 -20.85 -15.37 -12.02
N SER A 123 -20.25 -16.57 -11.88
CA SER A 123 -19.89 -17.13 -10.56
C SER A 123 -18.70 -16.41 -9.92
N GLY A 124 -17.53 -16.45 -10.57
CA GLY A 124 -16.30 -15.78 -10.15
C GLY A 124 -16.29 -14.26 -10.39
N ILE A 125 -15.09 -13.68 -10.40
CA ILE A 125 -14.90 -12.23 -10.51
C ILE A 125 -14.87 -11.82 -11.99
N VAL A 126 -15.81 -10.96 -12.40
CA VAL A 126 -15.87 -10.42 -13.76
C VAL A 126 -14.75 -9.42 -13.97
N SER A 127 -14.83 -8.25 -13.35
CA SER A 127 -13.78 -7.23 -13.41
C SER A 127 -13.62 -6.56 -12.04
N ALA A 128 -12.63 -6.99 -11.27
CA ALA A 128 -12.17 -6.28 -10.10
C ALA A 128 -11.59 -4.93 -10.54
N TYR A 129 -12.27 -3.82 -10.24
CA TYR A 129 -11.74 -2.48 -10.50
C TYR A 129 -10.79 -2.08 -9.39
N LYS A 130 -11.30 -1.95 -8.17
CA LYS A 130 -10.52 -1.60 -6.97
C LYS A 130 -10.62 -2.67 -5.89
N ILE A 131 -9.59 -2.67 -5.06
CA ILE A 131 -9.45 -3.49 -3.86
C ILE A 131 -9.12 -2.62 -2.65
N ALA A 132 -9.48 -3.09 -1.46
CA ALA A 132 -9.08 -2.44 -0.21
C ALA A 132 -8.86 -3.49 0.87
N ILE A 133 -7.70 -3.42 1.53
CA ILE A 133 -7.38 -4.29 2.66
C ILE A 133 -7.63 -3.53 3.96
N ASP A 134 -8.48 -4.09 4.83
CA ASP A 134 -8.81 -3.46 6.10
C ASP A 134 -7.96 -3.95 7.29
N LYS A 135 -8.15 -3.33 8.45
CA LYS A 135 -7.39 -3.60 9.69
C LYS A 135 -7.70 -4.96 10.35
N PHE A 136 -8.59 -5.76 9.76
CA PHE A 136 -8.95 -7.11 10.19
C PHE A 136 -8.52 -8.18 9.17
N ASP A 137 -7.53 -7.84 8.33
CA ASP A 137 -6.96 -8.72 7.30
C ASP A 137 -8.00 -9.23 6.28
N ARG A 138 -9.03 -8.41 6.00
CA ARG A 138 -10.03 -8.68 4.97
C ARG A 138 -9.71 -7.93 3.69
N LEU A 139 -9.69 -8.64 2.56
CA LEU A 139 -9.61 -8.08 1.22
C LEU A 139 -11.03 -7.86 0.68
N TRP A 140 -11.40 -6.59 0.56
CA TRP A 140 -12.62 -6.15 -0.13
C TRP A 140 -12.32 -5.96 -1.62
N VAL A 141 -13.16 -6.51 -2.49
CA VAL A 141 -13.00 -6.48 -3.95
C VAL A 141 -14.28 -5.95 -4.59
N LEU A 142 -14.16 -4.83 -5.32
CA LEU A 142 -15.25 -4.25 -6.12
C LEU A 142 -15.22 -4.88 -7.51
N ASP A 143 -16.08 -5.89 -7.74
CA ASP A 143 -16.36 -6.42 -9.07
C ASP A 143 -17.43 -5.55 -9.72
N SER A 144 -17.09 -4.83 -10.79
CA SER A 144 -18.04 -3.97 -11.49
C SER A 144 -19.03 -4.72 -12.37
N GLY A 145 -18.80 -6.01 -12.65
CA GLY A 145 -19.61 -6.78 -13.60
C GLY A 145 -19.45 -6.35 -15.07
N ILE A 146 -18.54 -5.41 -15.37
CA ILE A 146 -18.34 -4.81 -16.70
C ILE A 146 -17.20 -5.50 -17.45
N ILE A 147 -17.37 -5.70 -18.75
CA ILE A 147 -16.31 -6.09 -19.70
C ILE A 147 -16.01 -4.95 -20.69
N ASN A 148 -14.79 -4.96 -21.24
CA ASN A 148 -14.28 -3.97 -22.20
C ASN A 148 -14.44 -2.50 -21.73
N ASN A 149 -14.40 -2.27 -20.41
CA ASN A 149 -14.61 -0.99 -19.72
C ASN A 149 -15.92 -0.25 -20.09
N THR A 150 -16.91 -0.94 -20.67
CA THR A 150 -18.11 -0.29 -21.25
C THR A 150 -19.37 -1.16 -21.26
N GLN A 151 -19.25 -2.48 -21.26
CA GLN A 151 -20.37 -3.41 -21.49
C GLN A 151 -20.72 -4.14 -20.18
N PRO A 152 -21.88 -3.89 -19.54
CA PRO A 152 -22.31 -4.67 -18.39
C PRO A 152 -22.59 -6.12 -18.81
N MET A 153 -22.04 -7.08 -18.07
CA MET A 153 -22.21 -8.52 -18.31
C MET A 153 -22.90 -9.22 -17.14
N CYS A 154 -22.60 -8.82 -15.92
CA CYS A 154 -23.23 -9.32 -14.69
C CYS A 154 -23.57 -8.13 -13.77
N SER A 155 -24.45 -8.33 -12.79
CA SER A 155 -24.67 -7.32 -11.72
C SER A 155 -23.36 -7.06 -10.96
N PRO A 156 -23.07 -5.81 -10.54
CA PRO A 156 -21.91 -5.51 -9.71
C PRO A 156 -21.97 -6.22 -8.35
N LYS A 157 -20.80 -6.55 -7.81
CA LYS A 157 -20.65 -7.30 -6.55
C LYS A 157 -19.56 -6.69 -5.68
N LEU A 158 -19.75 -6.83 -4.37
CA LEU A 158 -18.71 -6.64 -3.37
C LEU A 158 -18.34 -8.03 -2.81
N HIS A 159 -17.14 -8.51 -3.12
CA HIS A 159 -16.60 -9.73 -2.53
C HIS A 159 -15.72 -9.39 -1.33
N VAL A 160 -15.77 -10.21 -0.29
CA VAL A 160 -14.90 -10.08 0.90
C VAL A 160 -14.21 -11.41 1.13
N PHE A 161 -12.87 -11.40 1.14
CA PHE A 161 -12.03 -12.55 1.45
C PHE A 161 -11.31 -12.34 2.78
N ASP A 162 -11.17 -13.38 3.58
CA ASP A 162 -10.17 -13.41 4.66
C ASP A 162 -8.80 -13.75 4.06
N LEU A 163 -7.79 -12.91 4.30
CA LEU A 163 -6.44 -13.09 3.77
C LEU A 163 -5.66 -14.22 4.47
N ASN A 164 -6.06 -14.61 5.69
CA ASN A 164 -5.42 -15.67 6.45
C ASN A 164 -5.75 -17.06 5.90
N THR A 165 -7.00 -17.29 5.51
CA THR A 165 -7.47 -18.56 4.90
C THR A 165 -7.57 -18.52 3.37
N SER A 166 -7.47 -17.33 2.77
CA SER A 166 -7.77 -17.05 1.35
C SER A 166 -9.18 -17.47 0.91
N GLN A 167 -10.13 -17.63 1.86
CA GLN A 167 -11.52 -17.98 1.57
C GLN A 167 -12.39 -16.73 1.42
N GLN A 168 -13.42 -16.81 0.57
CA GLN A 168 -14.47 -15.81 0.56
C GLN A 168 -15.34 -15.96 1.83
N ILE A 169 -15.49 -14.87 2.57
CA ILE A 169 -16.29 -14.80 3.80
C ILE A 169 -17.61 -14.04 3.61
N LYS A 170 -17.73 -13.21 2.55
CA LYS A 170 -19.00 -12.56 2.16
C LYS A 170 -19.06 -12.28 0.66
N GLN A 171 -20.27 -12.29 0.12
CA GLN A 171 -20.61 -11.72 -1.17
C GLN A 171 -21.85 -10.85 -1.00
N VAL A 172 -21.85 -9.67 -1.64
CA VAL A 172 -23.02 -8.80 -1.70
C VAL A 172 -23.24 -8.42 -3.16
N MET A 173 -24.45 -8.60 -3.68
CA MET A 173 -24.85 -8.11 -5.00
C MET A 173 -25.41 -6.70 -4.83
N MET A 174 -24.98 -5.75 -5.66
CA MET A 174 -25.52 -4.40 -5.62
C MET A 174 -26.89 -4.35 -6.33
N PRO A 175 -27.93 -3.73 -5.72
CA PRO A 175 -29.21 -3.49 -6.41
C PRO A 175 -29.03 -2.64 -7.66
N HIS A 176 -29.77 -2.94 -8.73
CA HIS A 176 -29.61 -2.28 -10.03
C HIS A 176 -29.93 -0.77 -9.98
N ASP A 177 -31.00 -0.40 -9.26
CA ASP A 177 -31.44 0.96 -8.98
C ASP A 177 -30.43 1.78 -8.15
N ILE A 178 -29.59 1.11 -7.37
CA ILE A 178 -28.45 1.70 -6.66
C ILE A 178 -27.24 1.84 -7.58
N ALA A 179 -26.96 0.83 -8.41
CA ALA A 179 -25.77 0.73 -9.25
C ALA A 179 -25.73 1.71 -10.43
N ILE A 180 -26.88 2.20 -10.92
CA ILE A 180 -26.96 3.16 -12.03
C ILE A 180 -27.71 4.44 -11.66
N ASN A 181 -27.48 5.50 -12.42
CA ASN A 181 -28.27 6.71 -12.40
C ASN A 181 -29.61 6.47 -13.13
N ALA A 182 -30.72 6.57 -12.39
CA ALA A 182 -32.07 6.29 -12.89
C ALA A 182 -32.55 7.23 -14.03
N THR A 183 -31.91 8.39 -14.23
CA THR A 183 -32.26 9.34 -15.30
C THR A 183 -31.43 9.13 -16.56
N THR A 184 -30.13 8.82 -16.43
CA THR A 184 -29.22 8.67 -17.59
C THR A 184 -29.04 7.23 -18.04
N GLY A 185 -29.43 6.24 -17.22
CA GLY A 185 -29.22 4.82 -17.48
C GLY A 185 -27.77 4.35 -17.30
N LYS A 186 -26.86 5.22 -16.82
CA LYS A 186 -25.41 4.96 -16.73
C LYS A 186 -24.97 4.63 -15.31
N GLY A 187 -23.95 3.77 -15.19
CA GLY A 187 -23.20 3.55 -13.96
C GLY A 187 -21.78 3.03 -14.27
N GLY A 188 -20.82 3.32 -13.41
CA GLY A 188 -19.42 2.90 -13.54
C GLY A 188 -18.71 2.92 -12.19
N LEU A 189 -18.61 1.75 -11.56
CA LEU A 189 -18.10 1.62 -10.20
C LEU A 189 -16.57 1.45 -10.20
N GLU A 190 -15.87 2.59 -10.19
CA GLU A 190 -14.42 2.66 -10.43
C GLU A 190 -13.55 3.02 -9.21
N ASN A 191 -14.14 3.40 -8.06
CA ASN A 191 -13.39 3.66 -6.83
C ASN A 191 -14.02 2.99 -5.60
N LEU A 192 -13.18 2.58 -4.64
CA LEU A 192 -13.54 1.86 -3.41
C LEU A 192 -12.72 2.39 -2.22
N VAL A 193 -13.36 2.68 -1.09
CA VAL A 193 -12.71 2.99 0.21
C VAL A 193 -13.48 2.33 1.34
N VAL A 194 -12.78 1.71 2.30
CA VAL A 194 -13.38 0.94 3.40
C VAL A 194 -13.09 1.60 4.76
N GLN A 195 -14.13 1.79 5.57
CA GLN A 195 -14.06 2.29 6.95
C GLN A 195 -14.51 1.20 7.93
N ALA A 196 -13.58 0.29 8.25
CA ALA A 196 -13.82 -0.76 9.24
C ALA A 196 -13.67 -0.20 10.67
N MET A 197 -14.78 -0.07 11.39
CA MET A 197 -14.80 0.33 12.81
C MET A 197 -14.59 -0.90 13.69
N ASP A 198 -15.41 -1.93 13.47
CA ASP A 198 -15.24 -3.30 13.97
C ASP A 198 -15.56 -4.31 12.84
N PRO A 199 -15.38 -5.64 13.02
CA PRO A 199 -15.62 -6.61 11.96
C PRO A 199 -17.05 -6.62 11.41
N MET A 200 -18.06 -6.24 12.20
CA MET A 200 -19.45 -6.14 11.74
C MET A 200 -19.77 -4.71 11.28
N ASN A 201 -19.40 -3.71 12.07
CA ASN A 201 -19.58 -2.30 11.71
C ASN A 201 -18.46 -1.83 10.75
N THR A 202 -18.71 -2.03 9.45
CA THR A 202 -17.84 -1.57 8.37
C THR A 202 -18.67 -0.83 7.33
N LEU A 203 -18.27 0.40 7.00
CA LEU A 203 -18.86 1.18 5.91
C LEU A 203 -17.96 1.10 4.68
N VAL A 204 -18.55 1.04 3.50
CA VAL A 204 -17.83 0.95 2.23
C VAL A 204 -18.35 2.01 1.28
N TYR A 205 -17.44 2.87 0.84
CA TYR A 205 -17.68 3.98 -0.07
C TYR A 205 -17.27 3.59 -1.48
N MET A 206 -18.21 3.66 -2.43
CA MET A 206 -17.99 3.33 -3.83
C MET A 206 -18.38 4.51 -4.70
N ALA A 207 -17.49 4.94 -5.61
CA ALA A 207 -17.80 6.04 -6.53
C ALA A 207 -18.31 5.49 -7.87
N ASP A 208 -19.48 5.98 -8.28
CA ASP A 208 -20.03 5.82 -9.61
C ASP A 208 -19.66 7.05 -10.46
N ASN A 209 -18.67 6.90 -11.36
CA ASN A 209 -18.14 8.00 -12.17
C ASN A 209 -18.91 8.25 -13.47
N LYS A 210 -19.81 7.33 -13.89
CA LYS A 210 -20.66 7.49 -15.10
C LYS A 210 -22.09 7.91 -14.79
N GLY A 211 -22.53 7.67 -13.55
CA GLY A 211 -23.83 8.08 -13.01
C GLY A 211 -23.74 9.18 -11.96
N ASP A 212 -22.55 9.77 -11.76
CA ASP A 212 -22.24 10.95 -10.93
C ASP A 212 -22.73 10.82 -9.47
N ALA A 213 -22.36 9.72 -8.80
CA ALA A 213 -22.87 9.39 -7.47
C ALA A 213 -21.84 8.75 -6.53
N LEU A 214 -22.07 8.93 -5.23
CA LEU A 214 -21.44 8.15 -4.18
C LEU A 214 -22.42 7.09 -3.69
N ILE A 215 -21.98 5.84 -3.58
CA ILE A 215 -22.74 4.74 -2.98
C ILE A 215 -22.09 4.38 -1.65
N VAL A 216 -22.89 4.37 -0.59
CA VAL A 216 -22.49 3.88 0.74
C VAL A 216 -23.15 2.52 0.95
N TYR A 217 -22.33 1.50 1.24
CA TYR A 217 -22.79 0.20 1.72
C TYR A 217 -22.47 0.06 3.21
N GLN A 218 -23.40 -0.48 3.99
CA GLN A 218 -23.24 -0.71 5.42
C GLN A 218 -23.32 -2.20 5.77
N ASN A 219 -22.20 -2.75 6.27
CA ASN A 219 -22.05 -4.20 6.48
C ASN A 219 -22.89 -4.77 7.65
N SER A 220 -23.44 -3.93 8.53
CA SER A 220 -24.21 -4.37 9.70
C SER A 220 -25.65 -4.80 9.41
N ASP A 221 -26.22 -4.29 8.31
CA ASP A 221 -27.62 -4.50 7.90
C ASP A 221 -27.77 -4.79 6.40
N ASP A 222 -26.64 -4.90 5.68
CA ASP A 222 -26.54 -5.10 4.23
C ASP A 222 -27.27 -4.04 3.38
N SER A 223 -27.46 -2.84 3.94
CA SER A 223 -28.08 -1.71 3.26
C SER A 223 -27.13 -1.01 2.28
N PHE A 224 -27.74 -0.38 1.26
CA PHE A 224 -27.07 0.49 0.32
C PHE A 224 -27.79 1.84 0.21
N HIS A 225 -27.04 2.92 0.10
CA HIS A 225 -27.54 4.28 -0.11
C HIS A 225 -26.79 4.94 -1.26
N ARG A 226 -27.50 5.34 -2.32
CA ARG A 226 -26.98 6.17 -3.41
C ARG A 226 -27.20 7.64 -3.08
N LEU A 227 -26.14 8.45 -3.17
CA LEU A 227 -26.16 9.90 -2.96
C LEU A 227 -25.69 10.60 -4.24
N THR A 228 -26.35 11.70 -4.59
CA THR A 228 -26.00 12.56 -5.73
C THR A 228 -25.72 13.99 -5.24
N SER A 229 -24.85 14.71 -5.94
CA SER A 229 -24.40 16.05 -5.58
C SER A 229 -23.73 16.69 -6.79
N ASN A 230 -23.94 17.98 -7.02
CA ASN A 230 -23.25 18.72 -8.09
C ASN A 230 -21.71 18.82 -7.87
N THR A 231 -21.21 18.36 -6.72
CA THR A 231 -19.77 18.19 -6.47
C THR A 231 -19.22 16.85 -6.98
N PHE A 232 -20.09 15.92 -7.39
CA PHE A 232 -19.74 14.65 -8.02
C PHE A 232 -19.70 14.77 -9.56
N ASP A 233 -20.54 15.61 -10.15
CA ASP A 233 -20.59 15.89 -11.59
C ASP A 233 -19.22 16.32 -12.14
N TYR A 234 -18.92 15.93 -13.38
CA TYR A 234 -17.74 16.41 -14.11
C TYR A 234 -17.91 17.85 -14.63
N ASP A 235 -16.79 18.57 -14.81
CA ASP A 235 -16.80 19.91 -15.41
C ASP A 235 -16.42 19.84 -16.92
N PRO A 236 -17.33 20.21 -17.85
CA PRO A 236 -17.05 20.29 -19.28
C PRO A 236 -15.81 21.12 -19.66
N LYS A 237 -15.39 22.08 -18.82
CA LYS A 237 -14.16 22.89 -18.98
C LYS A 237 -12.88 22.06 -18.89
N TYR A 238 -12.93 20.89 -18.24
CA TYR A 238 -11.76 20.08 -17.88
C TYR A 238 -11.78 18.64 -18.40
N ILE A 239 -12.69 18.33 -19.33
CA ILE A 239 -12.76 17.00 -20.00
C ILE A 239 -11.52 16.70 -20.82
N LYS A 240 -10.84 17.72 -21.37
CA LYS A 240 -9.56 17.55 -22.06
C LYS A 240 -8.43 17.45 -21.03
N MET A 241 -7.79 16.30 -21.02
CA MET A 241 -6.69 15.96 -20.13
C MET A 241 -5.37 15.88 -20.90
N MET A 242 -4.24 15.88 -20.19
CA MET A 242 -2.91 15.73 -20.78
C MET A 242 -2.00 14.95 -19.83
N ALA A 243 -1.23 14.01 -20.38
CA ALA A 243 -0.20 13.26 -19.68
C ALA A 243 0.98 13.00 -20.64
N ALA A 244 2.21 13.22 -20.17
CA ALA A 244 3.44 13.09 -20.97
C ALA A 244 3.40 13.79 -22.35
N GLY A 245 2.72 14.95 -22.45
CA GLY A 245 2.57 15.75 -23.67
C GLY A 245 1.43 15.33 -24.61
N GLU A 246 0.87 14.14 -24.48
CA GLU A 246 -0.30 13.70 -25.25
C GLU A 246 -1.60 14.12 -24.57
N SER A 247 -2.64 14.44 -25.36
CA SER A 247 -3.95 14.85 -24.84
C SER A 247 -5.07 13.92 -25.27
N PHE A 248 -5.94 13.58 -24.33
CA PHE A 248 -7.13 12.75 -24.53
C PHE A 248 -8.34 13.38 -23.80
N THR A 249 -9.53 12.80 -23.96
CA THR A 249 -10.78 13.34 -23.39
C THR A 249 -11.48 12.27 -22.55
N LEU A 250 -11.85 12.63 -21.32
CA LEU A 250 -12.70 11.81 -20.44
C LEU A 250 -13.85 12.66 -19.87
N GLN A 251 -15.00 12.02 -19.63
CA GLN A 251 -16.22 12.64 -19.13
C GLN A 251 -16.70 11.85 -17.91
N ASP A 252 -15.94 12.00 -16.83
CA ASP A 252 -16.03 11.17 -15.63
C ASP A 252 -16.14 12.03 -14.39
N GLY A 253 -17.19 11.76 -13.61
CA GLY A 253 -17.51 12.41 -12.34
C GLY A 253 -16.60 11.93 -11.20
N ILE A 254 -17.17 11.85 -10.00
CA ILE A 254 -16.50 11.54 -8.72
C ILE A 254 -15.44 10.41 -8.86
N PHE A 255 -14.18 10.75 -8.52
CA PHE A 255 -13.04 9.86 -8.71
C PHE A 255 -11.97 9.99 -7.62
N GLY A 256 -11.25 8.89 -7.38
CA GLY A 256 -10.07 8.81 -6.53
C GLY A 256 -10.34 9.30 -5.11
N MET A 257 -10.94 8.44 -4.29
CA MET A 257 -11.35 8.78 -2.94
C MET A 257 -10.28 8.48 -1.89
N ALA A 258 -10.20 9.27 -0.83
CA ALA A 258 -9.31 9.05 0.32
C ALA A 258 -9.98 9.45 1.64
N LEU A 259 -10.11 8.49 2.57
CA LEU A 259 -10.69 8.73 3.90
C LEU A 259 -9.60 9.11 4.90
N SER A 260 -9.81 10.19 5.67
CA SER A 260 -8.98 10.49 6.84
C SER A 260 -9.40 9.68 8.07
N PRO A 261 -8.48 8.93 8.70
CA PRO A 261 -8.74 8.28 9.99
C PRO A 261 -8.76 9.28 11.16
N MET A 262 -8.34 10.54 10.96
CA MET A 262 -8.34 11.57 12.01
C MET A 262 -9.62 12.41 11.98
N THR A 263 -9.97 12.99 10.84
CA THR A 263 -11.16 13.87 10.71
C THR A 263 -12.44 13.09 10.40
N ASN A 264 -12.32 11.88 9.84
CA ASN A 264 -13.40 11.14 9.18
C ASN A 264 -13.93 11.87 7.94
N ASN A 265 -13.11 12.68 7.27
CA ASN A 265 -13.43 13.28 5.99
C ASN A 265 -13.08 12.31 4.85
N LEU A 266 -14.02 12.05 3.95
CA LEU A 266 -13.81 11.35 2.69
C LEU A 266 -13.55 12.39 1.60
N TYR A 267 -12.28 12.54 1.20
CA TYR A 267 -11.82 13.45 0.15
C TYR A 267 -12.01 12.84 -1.25
N TYR A 268 -12.42 13.64 -2.23
CA TYR A 268 -12.63 13.24 -3.62
C TYR A 268 -12.52 14.44 -4.59
N SER A 269 -12.45 14.13 -5.89
CA SER A 269 -12.57 15.11 -6.99
C SER A 269 -13.27 14.44 -8.17
N PRO A 270 -14.17 15.10 -8.91
CA PRO A 270 -14.53 14.63 -10.24
C PRO A 270 -13.28 14.52 -11.14
N LEU A 271 -13.15 13.46 -11.94
CA LEU A 271 -11.92 13.20 -12.71
C LEU A 271 -11.64 14.33 -13.70
N ALA A 272 -12.66 14.75 -14.45
CA ALA A 272 -12.62 15.96 -15.26
C ALA A 272 -12.95 17.21 -14.42
N SER A 273 -12.12 17.51 -13.41
CA SER A 273 -12.14 18.76 -12.66
C SER A 273 -10.77 19.14 -12.09
N ARG A 274 -10.63 20.35 -11.52
CA ARG A 274 -9.44 20.79 -10.75
C ARG A 274 -9.76 21.09 -9.29
N SER A 275 -10.92 20.67 -8.81
CA SER A 275 -11.42 20.91 -7.46
C SER A 275 -10.94 19.83 -6.49
N LEU A 276 -10.93 20.13 -5.18
CA LEU A 276 -10.90 19.10 -4.14
C LEU A 276 -12.10 19.32 -3.21
N TYR A 277 -12.89 18.27 -3.04
CA TYR A 277 -14.04 18.25 -2.15
C TYR A 277 -13.86 17.19 -1.05
N TYR A 278 -14.65 17.31 0.00
CA TYR A 278 -14.84 16.26 0.99
C TYR A 278 -16.23 16.30 1.60
N ILE A 279 -16.63 15.15 2.15
CA ILE A 279 -17.78 15.00 3.05
C ILE A 279 -17.29 14.37 4.34
N ASN A 280 -17.86 14.76 5.49
CA ASN A 280 -17.61 14.02 6.72
C ASN A 280 -18.41 12.71 6.72
N THR A 281 -17.86 11.62 7.28
CA THR A 281 -18.52 10.30 7.32
C THR A 281 -19.22 9.96 8.64
N LYS A 282 -19.15 10.83 9.67
CA LYS A 282 -19.98 10.68 10.88
C LYS A 282 -21.49 10.77 10.59
N PRO A 283 -21.94 11.46 9.52
CA PRO A 283 -23.26 11.31 8.91
C PRO A 283 -23.50 10.03 8.08
N PHE A 284 -22.69 8.97 8.23
CA PHE A 284 -22.94 7.63 7.65
C PHE A 284 -22.83 6.48 8.67
N MET A 285 -22.71 6.75 9.98
CA MET A 285 -22.48 5.75 11.05
C MET A 285 -23.71 5.38 11.91
N LYS A 286 -24.89 5.93 11.63
CA LYS A 286 -26.18 5.68 12.30
C LYS A 286 -27.17 5.15 11.25
N SER A 287 -28.01 4.17 11.56
CA SER A 287 -28.89 3.51 10.56
C SER A 287 -30.04 4.37 9.98
N GLN A 288 -30.03 5.70 10.14
CA GLN A 288 -31.03 6.62 9.60
C GLN A 288 -30.40 7.96 9.20
N TYR A 289 -30.25 8.18 7.89
CA TYR A 289 -29.87 9.48 7.32
C TYR A 289 -30.79 9.85 6.16
N GLY A 290 -31.37 11.05 6.24
CA GLY A 290 -31.98 11.68 5.08
C GLY A 290 -30.90 12.17 4.11
N THR A 291 -31.07 11.86 2.82
CA THR A 291 -30.16 12.23 1.72
C THR A 291 -29.79 13.72 1.71
N ASN A 292 -30.71 14.58 2.16
CA ASN A 292 -30.59 16.03 2.07
C ASN A 292 -29.74 16.68 3.18
N ASN A 293 -29.19 15.89 4.12
CA ASN A 293 -28.41 16.39 5.26
C ASN A 293 -26.89 16.22 5.13
N VAL A 294 -26.39 15.78 3.97
CA VAL A 294 -24.94 15.65 3.72
C VAL A 294 -24.37 16.99 3.27
N GLN A 295 -23.46 17.56 4.07
CA GLN A 295 -22.73 18.78 3.69
C GLN A 295 -21.48 18.41 2.90
N HIS A 296 -21.35 19.02 1.72
CA HIS A 296 -20.18 18.91 0.85
C HIS A 296 -19.34 20.17 1.00
N GLU A 297 -18.10 20.00 1.44
CA GLU A 297 -17.13 21.07 1.63
C GLU A 297 -15.98 20.93 0.64
N GLY A 298 -15.19 21.99 0.42
CA GLY A 298 -14.04 21.93 -0.48
C GLY A 298 -13.66 23.26 -1.13
N VAL A 299 -12.78 23.20 -2.12
CA VAL A 299 -12.29 24.35 -2.88
C VAL A 299 -12.27 24.02 -4.37
N GLN A 300 -12.97 24.84 -5.15
CA GLN A 300 -12.98 24.77 -6.61
C GLN A 300 -11.67 25.30 -7.20
N ASP A 301 -11.24 24.74 -8.33
CA ASP A 301 -10.00 25.14 -9.04
C ASP A 301 -8.77 25.27 -8.11
N ILE A 302 -8.61 24.34 -7.16
CA ILE A 302 -7.45 24.32 -6.25
C ILE A 302 -6.18 23.70 -6.88
N PHE A 303 -6.33 22.80 -7.85
CA PHE A 303 -5.21 22.18 -8.56
C PHE A 303 -4.90 22.89 -9.90
N ASN A 304 -3.70 22.69 -10.44
CA ASN A 304 -3.33 23.16 -11.80
C ASN A 304 -3.73 22.16 -12.90
N THR A 305 -3.96 20.90 -12.52
CA THR A 305 -4.33 19.78 -13.40
C THR A 305 -5.28 18.86 -12.64
N GLN A 306 -5.90 17.93 -13.35
CA GLN A 306 -6.82 16.93 -12.84
C GLN A 306 -6.12 15.98 -11.85
N SER A 307 -6.84 15.56 -10.81
CA SER A 307 -6.33 14.73 -9.71
C SER A 307 -6.96 13.35 -9.71
N ILE A 308 -6.15 12.32 -9.98
CA ILE A 308 -6.59 10.93 -10.12
C ILE A 308 -6.59 10.24 -8.75
N ALA A 309 -5.62 9.34 -8.50
CA ALA A 309 -5.47 8.63 -7.24
C ALA A 309 -5.19 9.59 -6.08
N LYS A 310 -5.77 9.29 -4.91
CA LYS A 310 -5.59 10.02 -3.67
C LYS A 310 -5.44 8.99 -2.54
N ILE A 311 -4.66 9.31 -1.51
CA ILE A 311 -4.55 8.48 -0.31
C ILE A 311 -4.21 9.35 0.91
N MET A 312 -4.72 9.00 2.08
CA MET A 312 -4.47 9.73 3.33
C MET A 312 -3.61 8.89 4.28
N SER A 313 -2.59 9.51 4.87
CA SER A 313 -1.77 8.92 5.93
C SER A 313 -2.45 9.04 7.29
N LYS A 314 -2.09 8.18 8.27
CA LYS A 314 -2.64 8.24 9.63
C LYS A 314 -2.40 9.58 10.36
N ASN A 315 -1.41 10.34 9.88
CA ASN A 315 -0.97 11.62 10.42
C ASN A 315 -1.67 12.84 9.78
N GLY A 316 -2.66 12.63 8.91
CA GLY A 316 -3.44 13.70 8.27
C GLY A 316 -2.77 14.36 7.05
N VAL A 317 -1.74 13.75 6.47
CA VAL A 317 -1.21 14.17 5.16
C VAL A 317 -1.89 13.40 4.04
N LEU A 318 -2.63 14.14 3.20
CA LEU A 318 -3.24 13.69 1.95
C LEU A 318 -2.20 13.74 0.84
N PHE A 319 -2.10 12.67 0.06
CA PHE A 319 -1.31 12.59 -1.18
C PHE A 319 -2.25 12.46 -2.37
N PHE A 320 -1.86 13.03 -3.52
CA PHE A 320 -2.68 13.04 -4.73
C PHE A 320 -1.83 13.03 -6.00
N GLY A 321 -2.25 12.24 -6.99
CA GLY A 321 -1.60 12.14 -8.30
C GLY A 321 -2.05 13.25 -9.23
N LEU A 322 -1.10 14.07 -9.72
CA LEU A 322 -1.32 15.21 -10.62
C LEU A 322 -1.00 14.80 -12.06
N MET A 323 -2.02 14.67 -12.90
CA MET A 323 -1.89 14.03 -14.22
C MET A 323 -0.88 14.73 -15.15
N ASN A 324 -1.08 16.02 -15.45
CA ASN A 324 -0.21 16.74 -16.39
C ASN A 324 1.21 17.01 -15.86
N ASN A 325 1.47 16.77 -14.57
CA ASN A 325 2.76 17.04 -13.95
C ASN A 325 3.67 15.80 -13.86
N SER A 326 3.17 14.59 -14.16
CA SER A 326 3.86 13.32 -13.85
C SER A 326 4.34 13.26 -12.40
N ALA A 327 3.47 13.70 -11.47
CA ALA A 327 3.86 14.06 -10.11
C ALA A 327 2.87 13.58 -9.04
N ILE A 328 3.39 13.46 -7.81
CA ILE A 328 2.62 13.27 -6.58
C ILE A 328 2.72 14.56 -5.76
N GLY A 329 1.58 15.17 -5.49
CA GLY A 329 1.43 16.29 -4.56
C GLY A 329 1.01 15.83 -3.17
N CYS A 330 1.11 16.73 -2.20
CA CYS A 330 0.61 16.56 -0.85
C CYS A 330 -0.09 17.81 -0.30
N TRP A 331 -0.91 17.61 0.72
CA TRP A 331 -1.50 18.63 1.59
C TRP A 331 -1.69 18.05 2.99
N ASN A 332 -1.72 18.88 4.03
CA ASN A 332 -1.86 18.45 5.42
C ASN A 332 -3.15 19.02 6.02
N GLU A 333 -4.06 18.17 6.51
CA GLU A 333 -5.39 18.58 7.00
C GLU A 333 -5.36 19.38 8.32
N HIS A 334 -4.20 19.52 8.96
CA HIS A 334 -3.98 20.47 10.06
C HIS A 334 -3.83 21.93 9.57
N GLN A 335 -3.71 22.16 8.26
CA GLN A 335 -3.56 23.48 7.64
C GLN A 335 -4.80 23.81 6.79
N PRO A 336 -5.17 25.09 6.61
CA PRO A 336 -6.26 25.47 5.71
C PRO A 336 -6.09 24.87 4.30
N LEU A 337 -7.20 24.42 3.70
CA LEU A 337 -7.19 23.85 2.34
C LEU A 337 -6.96 24.96 1.31
N GLN A 338 -5.69 25.22 0.98
CA GLN A 338 -5.27 26.34 0.14
C GLN A 338 -4.05 25.94 -0.69
N ARG A 339 -3.95 26.46 -1.93
CA ARG A 339 -2.82 26.24 -2.86
C ARG A 339 -1.44 26.46 -2.20
N GLN A 340 -1.32 27.49 -1.36
CA GLN A 340 -0.07 27.80 -0.65
C GLN A 340 0.38 26.74 0.36
N ASN A 341 -0.55 25.93 0.87
CA ASN A 341 -0.29 24.87 1.86
C ASN A 341 -0.09 23.48 1.21
N MET A 342 -0.14 23.40 -0.12
CA MET A 342 0.17 22.19 -0.90
C MET A 342 1.63 22.17 -1.32
N ASP A 343 2.22 20.99 -1.54
CA ASP A 343 3.59 20.83 -2.05
C ASP A 343 3.72 19.65 -3.02
N MET A 344 4.83 19.57 -3.76
CA MET A 344 5.16 18.37 -4.57
C MET A 344 6.18 17.49 -3.85
N VAL A 345 5.94 16.18 -3.81
CA VAL A 345 6.79 15.21 -3.08
C VAL A 345 7.59 14.29 -3.98
N ALA A 346 7.10 14.03 -5.20
CA ALA A 346 7.81 13.27 -6.23
C ALA A 346 7.34 13.75 -7.61
N GLN A 347 8.23 13.76 -8.61
CA GLN A 347 7.93 14.13 -9.99
C GLN A 347 8.92 13.46 -10.93
N ASN A 348 8.44 12.63 -11.86
CA ASN A 348 9.29 11.89 -12.80
C ASN A 348 8.52 11.54 -14.08
N GLU A 349 8.92 12.12 -15.22
CA GLU A 349 8.26 11.96 -16.52
C GLU A 349 8.48 10.57 -17.16
N GLU A 350 9.35 9.73 -16.61
CA GLU A 350 9.48 8.33 -17.00
C GLU A 350 8.67 7.42 -16.08
N THR A 351 8.84 7.56 -14.75
CA THR A 351 8.34 6.57 -13.78
C THR A 351 6.99 6.92 -13.14
N LEU A 352 6.54 8.17 -13.23
CA LEU A 352 5.31 8.69 -12.60
C LEU A 352 4.32 9.33 -13.61
N GLN A 353 4.40 8.98 -14.90
CA GLN A 353 3.60 9.57 -16.00
C GLN A 353 2.11 9.72 -15.70
N THR A 354 1.49 8.71 -15.09
CA THR A 354 0.12 8.81 -14.58
C THR A 354 -0.07 7.85 -13.41
N VAL A 355 -0.41 8.37 -12.23
CA VAL A 355 -0.62 7.56 -11.02
C VAL A 355 -2.11 7.26 -10.84
N VAL A 356 -2.51 6.00 -11.10
CA VAL A 356 -3.91 5.54 -11.16
C VAL A 356 -4.41 4.87 -9.87
N ALA A 357 -3.49 4.49 -8.99
CA ALA A 357 -3.79 4.00 -7.64
C ALA A 357 -2.69 4.37 -6.65
N MET A 358 -3.07 4.54 -5.37
CA MET A 358 -2.17 4.71 -4.25
C MET A 358 -2.72 3.96 -3.02
N LYS A 359 -1.84 3.40 -2.18
CA LYS A 359 -2.19 2.77 -0.89
C LYS A 359 -1.20 3.18 0.20
N MET A 360 -1.63 3.11 1.46
CA MET A 360 -0.75 3.23 2.63
C MET A 360 -0.47 1.85 3.23
N MET A 361 0.80 1.46 3.25
CA MET A 361 1.25 0.18 3.80
C MET A 361 1.74 0.35 5.24
N HIS A 362 1.33 -0.58 6.11
CA HIS A 362 1.74 -0.63 7.51
C HIS A 362 2.63 -1.86 7.77
N LEU A 363 3.92 -1.75 7.49
CA LEU A 363 4.87 -2.87 7.68
C LEU A 363 5.07 -3.17 9.19
N PRO A 364 4.88 -4.43 9.65
CA PRO A 364 5.20 -4.82 11.03
C PRO A 364 6.67 -4.60 11.38
N GLN A 365 6.97 -4.21 12.63
CA GLN A 365 8.29 -3.70 13.03
C GLN A 365 9.46 -4.67 12.78
N SER A 366 9.26 -5.98 12.95
CA SER A 366 10.34 -6.99 12.92
C SER A 366 10.99 -7.21 11.54
N ASN A 367 10.30 -6.88 10.44
CA ASN A 367 10.75 -7.19 9.07
C ASN A 367 11.24 -5.97 8.26
N ARG A 368 11.24 -4.76 8.85
CA ARG A 368 11.31 -3.48 8.10
C ARG A 368 12.59 -3.27 7.29
N MET A 369 13.78 -3.46 7.87
CA MET A 369 15.05 -3.11 7.19
C MET A 369 15.45 -4.14 6.13
N ASN A 370 15.63 -5.42 6.50
CA ASN A 370 16.18 -6.42 5.58
C ASN A 370 15.33 -6.64 4.32
N ARG A 371 14.00 -6.54 4.39
CA ARG A 371 13.13 -6.73 3.21
C ARG A 371 13.21 -5.56 2.22
N MET A 372 13.15 -4.31 2.70
CA MET A 372 13.31 -3.12 1.84
C MET A 372 14.72 -3.04 1.24
N HIS A 373 15.77 -3.31 2.04
CA HIS A 373 17.13 -3.37 1.51
C HIS A 373 17.32 -4.47 0.47
N ARG A 374 16.69 -5.65 0.63
CA ARG A 374 16.74 -6.72 -0.37
C ARG A 374 16.07 -6.32 -1.69
N MET A 375 14.93 -5.64 -1.66
CA MET A 375 14.28 -5.11 -2.89
C MET A 375 15.15 -4.03 -3.56
N ASN A 376 15.62 -3.03 -2.80
CA ASN A 376 16.51 -1.99 -3.35
C ASN A 376 17.86 -2.54 -3.85
N SER A 377 18.33 -3.67 -3.32
CA SER A 377 19.58 -4.31 -3.77
C SER A 377 19.39 -5.19 -5.01
N MET A 378 18.19 -5.72 -5.28
CA MET A 378 17.89 -6.42 -6.54
C MET A 378 17.86 -5.41 -7.70
N ASN A 379 17.12 -4.30 -7.55
CA ASN A 379 17.09 -3.21 -8.55
C ASN A 379 18.45 -2.48 -8.74
N ARG A 380 19.44 -2.73 -7.88
CA ARG A 380 20.84 -2.29 -8.10
C ARG A 380 21.69 -3.27 -8.89
N MET A 381 21.34 -4.56 -8.94
CA MET A 381 21.99 -5.54 -9.82
C MET A 381 21.45 -5.44 -11.24
N ASP A 382 20.13 -5.27 -11.43
CA ASP A 382 19.51 -5.17 -12.76
C ASP A 382 20.00 -3.96 -13.58
N ARG A 383 20.57 -2.93 -12.93
CA ARG A 383 21.21 -1.79 -13.60
C ARG A 383 22.67 -2.04 -14.04
N MET A 384 23.25 -3.19 -13.74
CA MET A 384 24.67 -3.48 -13.99
C MET A 384 24.91 -4.42 -15.19
N ASP A 385 23.96 -5.29 -15.53
CA ASP A 385 24.09 -6.31 -16.60
C ASP A 385 23.88 -5.79 -18.05
N ARG A 386 24.05 -4.48 -18.29
CA ARG A 386 23.81 -3.84 -19.61
C ARG A 386 24.83 -2.79 -20.05
N MET A 387 26.06 -2.84 -19.55
CA MET A 387 27.18 -2.08 -20.14
C MET A 387 28.45 -2.95 -20.26
N ASP A 388 29.35 -2.52 -21.14
CA ASP A 388 30.72 -3.00 -21.33
C ASP A 388 30.91 -4.47 -21.76
N ARG A 389 30.16 -4.86 -22.82
CA ARG A 389 30.63 -5.83 -23.82
C ARG A 389 31.16 -5.13 -25.08
N MET A 390 32.20 -4.30 -24.93
CA MET A 390 33.27 -4.02 -25.91
C MET A 390 34.14 -2.83 -25.44
N ASP A 391 35.40 -3.08 -25.11
CA ASP A 391 36.49 -2.69 -26.04
C ASP A 391 37.75 -3.55 -25.81
N ARG A 392 38.86 -3.25 -26.49
CA ARG A 392 39.92 -4.19 -26.87
C ARG A 392 41.28 -4.05 -26.16
N MET A 393 41.93 -5.21 -26.06
CA MET A 393 43.38 -5.48 -26.19
C MET A 393 44.35 -5.21 -25.02
N ASP A 394 45.39 -6.05 -25.04
CA ASP A 394 46.72 -5.97 -24.43
C ASP A 394 46.83 -5.86 -22.88
N ARG A 395 47.58 -6.74 -22.20
CA ARG A 395 48.80 -7.48 -22.62
C ARG A 395 48.85 -8.93 -22.14
N MET A 396 49.70 -9.72 -22.80
CA MET A 396 50.27 -10.93 -22.23
C MET A 396 51.20 -10.60 -21.06
N ASP A 397 51.28 -11.50 -20.08
CA ASP A 397 52.61 -12.03 -19.71
C ASP A 397 52.52 -13.50 -19.29
N ARG A 398 53.64 -14.22 -19.33
CA ARG A 398 53.74 -15.67 -19.07
C ARG A 398 54.51 -15.94 -17.78
N MET A 399 54.09 -16.95 -17.01
CA MET A 399 54.94 -18.13 -16.73
C MET A 399 54.22 -19.21 -15.91
N ASP A 400 53.96 -20.35 -16.55
CA ASP A 400 54.02 -21.65 -15.88
C ASP A 400 55.48 -22.09 -15.74
N ARG A 401 55.84 -22.67 -14.59
CA ARG A 401 56.88 -23.72 -14.50
C ARG A 401 56.85 -24.45 -13.15
N MET A 402 56.53 -25.73 -13.18
CA MET A 402 56.90 -26.67 -12.12
C MET A 402 58.36 -27.10 -12.30
N ASP A 403 59.09 -27.28 -11.20
CA ASP A 403 59.67 -28.58 -10.80
C ASP A 403 60.82 -28.42 -9.78
N ARG A 404 60.72 -29.13 -8.65
CA ARG A 404 61.63 -30.25 -8.29
C ARG A 404 61.37 -30.81 -6.89
N MET A 405 61.36 -32.14 -6.80
CA MET A 405 61.64 -32.90 -5.58
C MET A 405 63.17 -33.07 -5.42
N ASP A 406 63.68 -33.30 -4.20
CA ASP A 406 64.06 -34.67 -3.75
C ASP A 406 64.56 -34.73 -2.27
N ARG A 407 64.51 -35.95 -1.69
CA ARG A 407 65.31 -36.51 -0.54
C ARG A 407 65.18 -36.02 0.92
N MET A 408 64.42 -36.84 1.66
CA MET A 408 64.71 -37.52 2.95
C MET A 408 66.09 -37.40 3.66
N ASP A 409 66.04 -37.33 4.99
CA ASP A 409 66.64 -38.31 5.95
C ASP A 409 65.77 -38.29 7.25
N ARG A 410 65.14 -39.38 7.71
CA ARG A 410 65.61 -40.55 8.50
C ARG A 410 65.59 -40.40 10.04
N MET A 411 64.60 -41.07 10.67
CA MET A 411 64.68 -41.96 11.87
C MET A 411 65.25 -41.42 13.22
N ASP A 412 64.84 -41.89 14.41
CA ASP A 412 63.99 -43.04 14.76
C ASP A 412 63.32 -42.93 16.15
N ARG A 413 62.19 -43.64 16.37
CA ARG A 413 61.86 -44.47 17.55
C ARG A 413 60.38 -44.95 17.59
N MET A 414 60.21 -46.27 17.64
CA MET A 414 58.96 -47.02 17.96
C MET A 414 58.76 -47.11 19.50
N ASP A 415 57.73 -47.70 20.12
CA ASP A 415 56.84 -48.87 19.85
C ASP A 415 55.61 -48.71 20.81
N ARG A 416 54.33 -49.08 20.62
CA ARG A 416 53.59 -50.20 19.94
C ARG A 416 52.29 -49.67 19.26
N MET A 417 51.42 -50.37 18.52
CA MET A 417 50.74 -51.69 18.63
C MET A 417 49.82 -51.80 19.89
N ASP A 418 48.53 -52.16 19.83
CA ASP A 418 47.70 -52.91 18.86
C ASP A 418 46.17 -52.63 19.13
N ARG A 419 45.14 -52.90 18.29
CA ARG A 419 45.02 -53.51 16.94
C ARG A 419 43.69 -53.14 16.20
N MET A 420 43.65 -53.54 14.91
CA MET A 420 42.56 -53.88 13.95
C MET A 420 41.22 -54.48 14.51
N ASP A 421 40.08 -54.57 13.79
CA ASP A 421 39.71 -54.05 12.45
C ASP A 421 38.18 -53.98 12.13
N ILE A 422 37.90 -53.12 11.13
CA ILE A 422 36.96 -53.22 9.98
C ILE A 422 35.97 -54.43 9.91
N MET A 423 34.69 -54.15 9.65
CA MET A 423 34.00 -54.81 8.52
C MET A 423 32.84 -53.99 7.91
N ASP A 424 32.93 -53.81 6.60
CA ASP A 424 31.93 -53.23 5.72
C ASP A 424 31.32 -54.36 4.86
N ARG A 425 29.99 -54.39 4.65
CA ARG A 425 29.34 -54.79 3.38
C ARG A 425 27.81 -54.92 3.43
N THR A 426 27.18 -54.10 2.60
CA THR A 426 26.07 -54.42 1.67
C THR A 426 25.26 -55.70 1.85
N ASN A 427 23.92 -55.57 1.87
CA ASN A 427 23.09 -56.29 0.90
C ASN A 427 21.75 -55.60 0.58
N LYS A 428 21.26 -55.77 -0.65
CA LYS A 428 19.91 -55.41 -1.09
C LYS A 428 19.15 -56.69 -1.47
N MET A 429 17.94 -56.87 -0.94
CA MET A 429 16.74 -57.45 -1.58
C MET A 429 15.61 -57.30 -0.54
N ASP A 430 14.44 -56.70 -0.77
CA ASP A 430 13.50 -56.66 -1.92
C ASP A 430 12.50 -57.84 -1.95
N ARG A 431 11.21 -57.51 -2.14
CA ARG A 431 10.02 -58.40 -2.36
C ARG A 431 9.38 -59.05 -1.11
N MET A 432 8.12 -58.73 -0.76
CA MET A 432 6.83 -59.36 -1.18
C MET A 432 6.28 -60.26 -0.03
N ASP A 433 4.97 -60.45 0.18
CA ASP A 433 3.77 -59.95 -0.51
C ASP A 433 2.52 -59.86 0.42
N ARG A 434 1.40 -59.37 -0.14
CA ARG A 434 -0.01 -59.33 0.33
C ARG A 434 -0.46 -60.26 1.48
N MET A 435 -1.26 -59.70 2.40
CA MET A 435 -2.75 -59.82 2.46
C MET A 435 -3.25 -58.84 3.55
N ASP A 436 -4.23 -57.94 3.39
CA ASP A 436 -5.54 -57.93 2.71
C ASP A 436 -6.69 -58.50 3.58
N ILE A 437 -7.91 -57.98 3.35
CA ILE A 437 -9.20 -58.28 4.02
C ILE A 437 -9.43 -57.62 5.40
N MET A 438 -10.16 -56.50 5.34
CA MET A 438 -11.33 -56.10 6.14
C MET A 438 -11.56 -56.69 7.55
N ASP A 439 -11.97 -55.82 8.48
CA ASP A 439 -13.40 -55.84 8.85
C ASP A 439 -13.98 -54.42 9.04
N LYS A 440 -15.30 -54.27 8.89
CA LYS A 440 -16.08 -53.04 9.07
C LYS A 440 -17.23 -53.28 10.05
N THR A 441 -17.32 -52.48 11.10
CA THR A 441 -18.58 -52.05 11.73
C THR A 441 -18.27 -50.99 12.80
N ASN A 442 -19.17 -50.13 13.27
CA ASN A 442 -20.32 -49.39 12.75
C ASN A 442 -20.99 -48.78 14.00
N LYS A 443 -21.23 -47.47 14.00
CA LYS A 443 -22.44 -46.80 14.52
C LYS A 443 -22.73 -46.66 16.03
N MET A 444 -23.16 -45.43 16.31
CA MET A 444 -24.20 -44.96 17.25
C MET A 444 -23.88 -44.85 18.75
N ASP A 445 -23.72 -43.58 19.16
CA ASP A 445 -24.65 -42.83 20.01
C ASP A 445 -25.16 -43.46 21.32
N ARG A 446 -24.97 -42.72 22.43
CA ARG A 446 -26.11 -42.19 23.21
C ARG A 446 -25.73 -41.00 24.11
N MET A 447 -26.77 -40.26 24.49
CA MET A 447 -26.73 -38.99 25.23
C MET A 447 -26.85 -39.18 26.75
N ASP A 448 -26.59 -38.07 27.47
CA ASP A 448 -27.14 -37.67 28.77
C ASP A 448 -27.08 -38.61 29.99
N SER A 449 -26.48 -38.09 31.07
CA SER A 449 -27.24 -37.66 32.25
C SER A 449 -26.42 -36.77 33.21
N MET A 450 -27.11 -35.93 33.98
CA MET A 450 -26.55 -35.06 35.04
C MET A 450 -26.73 -35.69 36.45
N ILE A 451 -26.50 -34.89 37.51
CA ILE A 451 -26.91 -35.11 38.94
C ILE A 451 -25.88 -35.95 39.75
N ARG A 452 -25.00 -35.35 40.60
CA ARG A 452 -25.18 -34.87 42.02
C ARG A 452 -25.16 -36.04 43.05
N ILE A 453 -24.68 -35.95 44.32
CA ILE A 453 -24.01 -34.91 45.15
C ILE A 453 -23.33 -35.60 46.39
N ASP A 454 -22.83 -34.83 47.37
CA ASP A 454 -22.45 -35.22 48.77
C ASP A 454 -21.02 -35.80 48.99
N LYS A 455 -20.28 -35.50 50.09
CA LYS A 455 -20.60 -34.69 51.32
C LYS A 455 -19.36 -34.20 52.11
N MET A 456 -19.60 -33.24 53.03
CA MET A 456 -18.83 -32.86 54.26
C MET A 456 -17.51 -32.05 54.13
N ASP A 457 -17.15 -31.14 55.06
CA ASP A 457 -17.91 -30.35 56.08
C ASP A 457 -17.05 -29.19 56.69
N ARG A 458 -17.70 -28.21 57.35
CA ARG A 458 -17.20 -27.13 58.28
C ARG A 458 -16.41 -25.95 57.66
N MET A 459 -16.79 -24.66 57.79
CA MET A 459 -17.17 -23.79 58.94
C MET A 459 -15.96 -23.36 59.82
N ASP A 460 -15.77 -22.10 60.27
CA ASP A 460 -16.66 -20.91 60.27
C ASP A 460 -15.95 -19.53 60.44
N ARG A 461 -16.73 -18.43 60.27
CA ARG A 461 -16.65 -17.05 60.84
C ARG A 461 -16.47 -15.85 59.88
N MET A 462 -17.08 -14.72 60.28
CA MET A 462 -17.48 -13.57 59.44
C MET A 462 -16.93 -12.22 59.93
N HIS A 463 -16.80 -11.25 59.01
CA HIS A 463 -17.31 -9.84 59.01
C HIS A 463 -16.59 -9.04 57.88
N ARG A 464 -17.20 -8.24 56.98
CA ARG A 464 -17.99 -6.98 57.12
C ARG A 464 -17.19 -5.82 57.78
N ILE A 465 -17.12 -4.58 57.26
CA ILE A 465 -17.72 -3.95 56.05
C ILE A 465 -17.00 -2.62 55.68
N ASP A 466 -17.21 -2.11 54.45
CA ASP A 466 -17.04 -0.76 53.86
C ASP A 466 -15.99 0.31 54.30
N ILE A 467 -15.35 0.86 53.26
CA ILE A 467 -15.19 2.30 52.89
C ILE A 467 -14.98 3.35 54.01
N MET A 468 -13.82 4.06 53.95
CA MET A 468 -13.82 5.54 54.02
C MET A 468 -12.55 6.20 53.45
N ASN A 469 -12.74 7.30 52.72
CA ASN A 469 -11.68 8.27 52.39
C ASN A 469 -11.64 9.36 53.48
N ARG A 470 -10.44 9.75 53.98
CA ARG A 470 -10.08 11.18 54.16
C ARG A 470 -8.65 11.44 54.63
N MET A 471 -8.23 12.69 54.40
CA MET A 471 -7.12 13.41 55.04
C MET A 471 -7.45 13.65 56.55
N ASP A 472 -6.58 14.13 57.45
CA ASP A 472 -5.54 15.16 57.24
C ASP A 472 -4.51 15.21 58.41
N ARG A 473 -3.33 15.77 58.13
CA ARG A 473 -2.41 16.58 58.98
C ARG A 473 -2.06 16.28 60.46
N MET A 474 -0.82 16.71 60.77
CA MET A 474 -0.31 17.29 62.04
C MET A 474 -0.03 16.32 63.23
N ASP A 475 0.99 16.55 64.08
CA ASP A 475 2.10 17.54 64.00
C ASP A 475 3.43 17.05 64.63
N ARG A 476 4.45 17.92 64.58
CA ARG A 476 5.88 17.85 64.97
C ARG A 476 6.24 17.40 66.41
N MET A 477 7.58 17.37 66.61
CA MET A 477 8.40 17.54 67.86
C MET A 477 8.86 16.24 68.54
N ASP A 478 10.07 16.17 69.12
CA ASP A 478 11.34 16.93 68.94
C ASP A 478 12.50 16.07 69.51
N THR A 479 13.71 16.66 69.61
CA THR A 479 14.99 16.20 70.19
C THR A 479 15.82 15.22 69.33
N ARG A 480 17.13 15.41 69.06
CA ARG A 480 18.30 16.01 69.76
C ARG A 480 18.84 15.10 70.89
N ILE A 481 20.16 14.91 71.10
CA ILE A 481 21.36 15.56 70.53
C ILE A 481 22.61 14.65 70.67
N ASP A 482 23.65 14.87 69.84
CA ASP A 482 25.05 14.36 69.95
C ASP A 482 25.31 12.82 70.00
N THR A 483 26.50 12.27 69.70
CA THR A 483 27.89 12.82 69.64
C THR A 483 28.70 12.40 68.39
N ARG A 484 29.75 13.20 68.11
CA ARG A 484 31.09 12.91 67.50
C ARG A 484 31.60 11.46 67.69
N MET A 485 32.56 10.89 66.93
CA MET A 485 33.49 11.27 65.81
C MET A 485 34.00 9.93 65.18
N ASP A 486 34.78 9.80 64.09
CA ASP A 486 35.57 10.73 63.27
C ASP A 486 35.65 10.24 61.79
N ARG A 487 36.48 10.90 60.98
CA ARG A 487 36.65 10.75 59.52
C ARG A 487 37.20 9.39 59.06
N MET A 488 36.65 8.89 57.96
CA MET A 488 37.47 8.44 56.82
C MET A 488 36.82 8.94 55.51
N ASP A 489 37.63 9.42 54.56
CA ASP A 489 37.17 10.13 53.35
C ASP A 489 37.44 9.28 52.08
N ARG A 490 36.64 9.53 51.04
CA ARG A 490 36.79 9.04 49.63
C ARG A 490 36.63 7.53 49.37
N MET A 491 35.44 7.16 48.89
CA MET A 491 35.34 6.26 47.70
C MET A 491 34.03 6.37 46.90
N ASP A 492 32.93 6.85 47.49
CA ASP A 492 31.60 6.90 46.83
C ASP A 492 31.41 8.03 45.78
N LYS A 493 32.14 7.95 44.66
CA LYS A 493 31.86 8.78 43.46
C LYS A 493 31.76 8.04 42.13
N MET A 494 31.97 6.72 42.07
CA MET A 494 31.80 5.93 40.84
C MET A 494 30.32 5.64 40.51
N ASP A 495 29.50 5.28 41.50
CA ASP A 495 28.24 4.56 41.22
C ASP A 495 27.07 5.47 40.76
N LYS A 496 27.14 6.77 41.04
CA LYS A 496 26.16 7.75 40.52
C LYS A 496 26.33 8.03 39.02
N ILE A 497 27.53 7.88 38.46
CA ILE A 497 27.79 8.08 37.02
C ILE A 497 27.15 6.94 36.21
N ASN A 498 27.30 5.69 36.64
CA ASN A 498 26.67 4.54 35.97
C ASN A 498 25.14 4.59 36.02
N LYS A 499 24.53 5.06 37.13
CA LYS A 499 23.07 5.29 37.16
C LYS A 499 22.61 6.45 36.27
N MET A 500 23.35 7.57 36.20
CA MET A 500 23.00 8.66 35.26
C MET A 500 23.23 8.28 33.80
N HIS A 501 24.28 7.55 33.44
CA HIS A 501 24.44 7.04 32.08
C HIS A 501 23.42 5.95 31.72
N ARG A 502 22.96 5.13 32.67
CA ARG A 502 21.83 4.23 32.43
C ARG A 502 20.52 4.99 32.23
N MET A 503 20.14 5.92 33.12
CA MET A 503 18.91 6.71 32.94
C MET A 503 18.96 7.60 31.69
N GLY A 504 20.09 8.28 31.41
CA GLY A 504 20.27 9.06 30.19
C GLY A 504 20.27 8.21 28.91
N ARG A 505 20.71 6.94 28.95
CA ARG A 505 20.48 5.99 27.85
C ARG A 505 19.04 5.50 27.80
N MET A 506 18.36 5.34 28.93
CA MET A 506 16.97 4.90 29.00
C MET A 506 16.01 5.98 28.48
N ASP A 507 16.15 7.24 28.89
CA ASP A 507 15.42 8.39 28.33
C ASP A 507 15.75 8.62 26.85
N ARG A 508 17.01 8.41 26.43
CA ARG A 508 17.35 8.42 24.98
C ARG A 508 16.73 7.24 24.25
N MET A 509 16.64 6.05 24.86
CA MET A 509 15.97 4.88 24.30
C MET A 509 14.45 5.03 24.30
N ASP A 510 13.84 5.73 25.25
CA ASP A 510 12.39 5.98 25.26
C ASP A 510 11.98 7.21 24.44
N ARG A 511 12.86 8.21 24.28
CA ARG A 511 12.74 9.18 23.18
C ARG A 511 12.90 8.49 21.83
N MET A 512 13.88 7.59 21.66
CA MET A 512 14.02 6.80 20.42
C MET A 512 12.87 5.81 20.21
N ASN A 513 12.30 5.20 21.25
CA ASN A 513 11.14 4.31 21.14
C ASN A 513 9.84 5.10 20.97
N ARG A 514 9.74 6.36 21.42
CA ARG A 514 8.65 7.28 21.06
C ARG A 514 8.78 7.76 19.61
N MET A 515 9.98 8.10 19.14
CA MET A 515 10.25 8.40 17.72
C MET A 515 9.97 7.17 16.83
N ASN A 516 10.44 5.98 17.20
CA ASN A 516 10.25 4.71 16.49
C ASN A 516 8.85 4.08 16.71
N ARG A 517 8.02 4.70 17.57
CA ARG A 517 6.56 4.49 17.66
C ARG A 517 5.77 5.35 16.67
N GLN A 518 6.38 6.34 16.01
CA GLN A 518 5.90 6.72 14.69
C GLN A 518 6.16 5.50 13.77
N MET A 519 5.12 4.70 13.55
CA MET A 519 5.17 3.62 12.57
C MET A 519 5.54 4.22 11.21
N ASN A 520 6.69 3.80 10.65
CA ASN A 520 7.07 4.13 9.28
C ASN A 520 5.99 3.61 8.33
N GLU A 521 5.14 4.53 7.87
CA GLU A 521 4.21 4.29 6.78
C GLU A 521 4.99 4.34 5.46
N TYR A 522 4.60 3.45 4.55
CA TYR A 522 5.10 3.47 3.19
C TYR A 522 3.92 3.70 2.25
N MET A 523 4.02 4.72 1.39
CA MET A 523 3.05 4.93 0.33
C MET A 523 3.45 4.05 -0.85
N MET A 524 2.53 3.25 -1.36
CA MET A 524 2.65 2.53 -2.64
C MET A 524 1.85 3.25 -3.71
N ALA A 525 2.32 3.23 -4.96
CA ALA A 525 1.64 3.83 -6.12
C ALA A 525 1.74 2.91 -7.35
N LEU A 526 0.64 2.76 -8.09
CA LEU A 526 0.62 2.19 -9.44
C LEU A 526 0.70 3.34 -10.46
N SER A 527 1.72 3.29 -11.31
CA SER A 527 1.92 4.22 -12.42
C SER A 527 1.86 3.50 -13.76
N MET A 528 1.30 4.18 -14.77
CA MET A 528 1.19 3.69 -16.14
C MET A 528 1.27 4.82 -17.17
N LYS A 529 1.40 4.47 -18.46
CA LYS A 529 1.23 5.41 -19.57
C LYS A 529 -0.26 5.51 -19.98
N LEU A 530 -1.10 6.13 -19.14
CA LEU A 530 -2.56 6.17 -19.35
C LEU A 530 -2.96 6.76 -20.72
N GLN A 531 -2.19 7.73 -21.22
CA GLN A 531 -2.35 8.29 -22.56
C GLN A 531 -2.21 7.22 -23.66
N LYS A 532 -1.26 6.29 -23.53
CA LYS A 532 -1.05 5.18 -24.48
C LYS A 532 -2.12 4.10 -24.38
N PHE A 533 -2.71 3.89 -23.20
CA PHE A 533 -3.91 3.06 -23.03
C PHE A 533 -5.08 3.64 -23.82
N ILE A 534 -5.44 4.91 -23.56
CA ILE A 534 -6.62 5.55 -24.15
C ILE A 534 -6.47 5.74 -25.67
N ASN A 535 -5.25 6.05 -26.13
CA ASN A 535 -4.93 6.16 -27.57
C ASN A 535 -4.70 4.80 -28.26
N ASN A 536 -4.71 3.67 -27.53
CA ASN A 536 -4.37 2.32 -28.02
C ASN A 536 -3.02 2.29 -28.77
N ASP A 537 -1.99 2.91 -28.18
CA ASP A 537 -0.66 3.13 -28.76
C ASP A 537 0.46 2.66 -27.79
N TYR A 538 0.28 1.47 -27.21
CA TYR A 538 1.29 0.85 -26.34
C TYR A 538 2.38 0.14 -27.14
N ASN A 539 3.64 0.48 -26.86
CA ASN A 539 4.79 -0.28 -27.33
C ASN A 539 5.19 -1.34 -26.27
N PHE A 540 4.85 -2.61 -26.53
CA PHE A 540 5.10 -3.72 -25.60
C PHE A 540 6.59 -4.15 -25.49
N ASN A 541 7.52 -3.43 -26.13
CA ASN A 541 8.97 -3.64 -25.99
C ASN A 541 9.61 -2.79 -24.88
N GLU A 542 8.94 -1.74 -24.40
CA GLU A 542 9.37 -0.84 -23.33
C GLU A 542 8.51 -1.02 -22.06
N VAL A 543 8.90 -0.39 -20.95
CA VAL A 543 8.16 -0.47 -19.67
C VAL A 543 6.93 0.43 -19.72
N ASN A 544 5.76 -0.15 -19.42
CA ASN A 544 4.45 0.48 -19.51
C ASN A 544 3.71 0.58 -18.16
N PHE A 545 4.02 -0.31 -17.21
CA PHE A 545 3.41 -0.35 -15.87
C PHE A 545 4.47 -0.44 -14.79
N ARG A 546 4.28 0.27 -13.67
CA ARG A 546 5.22 0.34 -12.55
C ARG A 546 4.50 0.36 -11.21
N ILE A 547 4.94 -0.48 -10.26
CA ILE A 547 4.63 -0.29 -8.83
C ILE A 547 5.83 0.39 -8.19
N LEU A 548 5.58 1.51 -7.51
CA LEU A 548 6.59 2.28 -6.78
C LEU A 548 6.21 2.42 -5.30
N ALA A 549 7.20 2.64 -4.43
CA ALA A 549 6.95 3.06 -3.06
C ALA A 549 8.05 3.96 -2.47
N ALA A 550 7.67 4.69 -1.41
CA ALA A 550 8.60 5.44 -0.55
C ALA A 550 8.06 5.53 0.87
N ASN A 551 8.93 5.90 1.82
CA ASN A 551 8.52 6.19 3.20
C ASN A 551 7.81 7.56 3.23
N VAL A 552 6.67 7.63 3.92
CA VAL A 552 5.86 8.84 4.04
C VAL A 552 6.63 9.99 4.71
N ASN A 553 7.47 9.69 5.70
CA ASN A 553 8.28 10.71 6.37
C ASN A 553 9.33 11.30 5.42
N ASP A 554 9.98 10.47 4.60
CA ASP A 554 10.98 10.92 3.62
C ASP A 554 10.31 11.78 2.53
N LEU A 555 9.11 11.40 2.09
CA LEU A 555 8.30 12.15 1.11
C LEU A 555 7.88 13.54 1.61
N ILE A 556 7.56 13.72 2.89
CA ILE A 556 7.16 15.02 3.46
C ILE A 556 8.32 15.80 4.09
N MET A 557 9.51 15.22 4.19
CA MET A 557 10.66 15.90 4.80
C MET A 557 10.98 17.21 4.06
N ASN A 558 11.01 18.31 4.81
CA ASN A 558 11.24 19.68 4.33
C ASN A 558 10.15 20.23 3.37
N THR A 559 8.95 19.64 3.31
CA THR A 559 7.80 20.21 2.60
C THR A 559 6.83 20.96 3.53
N ARG A 560 5.94 21.75 2.93
CA ARG A 560 4.82 22.39 3.66
C ARG A 560 3.85 21.39 4.29
N CYS A 561 3.83 20.14 3.80
CA CYS A 561 2.99 19.07 4.32
C CYS A 561 3.52 18.42 5.61
N ALA A 562 4.77 18.68 6.01
CA ALA A 562 5.29 18.17 7.27
C ALA A 562 4.51 18.72 8.48
N ASN A 563 4.20 17.87 9.47
CA ASN A 563 3.70 18.35 10.76
C ASN A 563 4.77 19.25 11.42
N SER A 564 4.37 20.44 11.87
CA SER A 564 5.26 21.46 12.46
C SER A 564 6.14 20.92 13.60
N ASN A 565 5.59 20.02 14.42
CA ASN A 565 6.32 19.33 15.49
C ASN A 565 7.59 18.57 15.02
N ASN A 566 7.65 18.12 13.75
CA ASN A 566 8.82 17.42 13.21
C ASN A 566 9.95 18.36 12.73
N GLN A 567 9.71 19.66 12.56
CA GLN A 567 10.72 20.60 12.05
C GLN A 567 11.68 21.10 13.15
N ASN A 568 11.14 21.44 14.32
CA ASN A 568 11.93 22.00 15.44
C ASN A 568 12.97 21.02 16.03
N ASP A 569 12.66 19.71 16.06
CA ASP A 569 13.55 18.70 16.67
C ASP A 569 14.75 18.31 15.81
N ASN A 570 14.77 18.63 14.51
CA ASN A 570 15.87 18.29 13.60
C ASN A 570 16.86 19.45 13.37
N GLN A 571 16.48 20.72 13.53
CA GLN A 571 17.45 21.82 13.50
C GLN A 571 18.51 21.69 14.61
N ASN A 572 18.13 21.10 15.76
CA ASN A 572 19.04 20.82 16.88
C ASN A 572 20.08 19.70 16.60
N LYS A 573 20.08 19.06 15.42
CA LYS A 573 21.04 17.99 15.05
C LYS A 573 22.22 18.47 14.19
N HIS A 574 22.25 19.72 13.75
CA HIS A 574 23.39 20.30 13.01
C HIS A 574 24.22 21.31 13.82
N ASN A 575 23.81 21.61 15.07
CA ASN A 575 24.45 22.61 15.95
C ASN A 575 24.97 22.01 17.28
N ASN A 576 25.37 20.73 17.31
CA ASN A 576 26.08 20.08 18.42
C ASN A 576 27.04 19.01 17.89
#